data_AF-A0A3A4VTG5-F1
#
_entry.id   AF-A0A3A4VTG5-F1
#
_cell.length_a   1.000
_cell.length_b   1.000
_cell.length_c   1.000
_cell.angle_alpha   90.00
_cell.angle_beta   90.00
_cell.angle_gamma   90.00
#
_symmetry.space_group_name_H-M   'P 1'
#
loop_
_entity.id
_entity.type
_entity.pdbx_description
1 polymer ?
#
loop_
_entity_poly.entity_id
_entity_poly.type
_entity_poly.pdbx_seq_one_letter_code
_entity_poly.pdbx_strand_id
1 'polypeptide(L)'
;MNMREAAAALGVSFDVVRALIRKGHFKMIQNKEGHKMIERASFVRPPAQAIAAAKVAAEGDSPPPPGYIGTMAAAIRLDCAYHHILKWNKQGLLPGQRSDKRGKLIFKISDVAAFKRPAPPDLSEHYTTTEVCEMLGVSQPTVRQWRREGRLGQPVEHDAAFYYPKKDVDSFVRPESRRRPYTSNLMGLVKGGM
;
A
#
# COMPACT_ATOMS: atom_id res chain seq x y z
N MET A 1 8.92 1.89 -29.20
CA MET A 1 8.25 2.67 -28.13
C MET A 1 8.07 1.76 -26.92
N ASN A 2 8.35 2.21 -25.70
CA ASN A 2 8.12 1.37 -24.52
C ASN A 2 6.63 1.31 -24.16
N MET A 3 6.22 0.37 -23.30
CA MET A 3 4.80 0.22 -22.92
C MET A 3 4.23 1.46 -22.21
N ARG A 4 5.06 2.25 -21.51
CA ARG A 4 4.61 3.47 -20.81
C ARG A 4 4.20 4.55 -21.81
N GLU A 5 5.06 4.78 -22.79
CA GLU A 5 4.84 5.71 -23.89
C GLU A 5 3.59 5.32 -24.69
N ALA A 6 3.39 4.02 -24.96
CA ALA A 6 2.20 3.53 -25.64
C ALA A 6 0.91 3.77 -24.85
N ALA A 7 0.94 3.54 -23.53
CA ALA A 7 -0.19 3.78 -22.63
C ALA A 7 -0.56 5.26 -22.60
N ALA A 8 0.45 6.14 -22.46
CA ALA A 8 0.29 7.58 -22.49
C ALA A 8 -0.27 8.07 -23.84
N ALA A 9 0.29 7.60 -24.96
CA ALA A 9 -0.15 7.98 -26.31
C ALA A 9 -1.61 7.58 -26.61
N LEU A 10 -2.09 6.48 -26.02
CA LEU A 10 -3.47 6.02 -26.18
C LEU A 10 -4.43 6.56 -25.11
N GLY A 11 -3.92 7.21 -24.05
CA GLY A 11 -4.74 7.62 -22.90
C GLY A 11 -5.38 6.43 -22.16
N VAL A 12 -4.65 5.32 -22.02
CA VAL A 12 -5.15 4.09 -21.38
C VAL A 12 -4.16 3.53 -20.37
N SER A 13 -4.58 2.59 -19.52
CA SER A 13 -3.68 1.93 -18.56
C SER A 13 -2.73 0.92 -19.22
N PHE A 14 -1.66 0.57 -18.51
CA PHE A 14 -0.70 -0.46 -18.95
C PHE A 14 -1.34 -1.80 -19.30
N ASP A 15 -2.33 -2.21 -18.53
CA ASP A 15 -2.97 -3.50 -18.73
C ASP A 15 -3.82 -3.52 -20.00
N VAL A 16 -4.37 -2.38 -20.41
CA VAL A 16 -5.05 -2.22 -21.71
C VAL A 16 -4.06 -2.40 -22.85
N VAL A 17 -2.88 -1.80 -22.76
CA VAL A 17 -1.81 -1.99 -23.76
C VAL A 17 -1.38 -3.46 -23.82
N ARG A 18 -1.19 -4.12 -22.67
CA ARG A 18 -0.89 -5.56 -22.63
C ARG A 18 -2.00 -6.42 -23.23
N ALA A 19 -3.25 -6.05 -23.02
CA ALA A 19 -4.40 -6.75 -23.61
C ALA A 19 -4.42 -6.59 -25.13
N LEU A 20 -4.11 -5.39 -25.64
CA LEU A 20 -3.97 -5.13 -27.09
C LEU A 20 -2.82 -5.92 -27.72
N ILE A 21 -1.66 -6.00 -27.04
CA ILE A 21 -0.53 -6.84 -27.48
C ILE A 21 -0.95 -8.31 -27.56
N ARG A 22 -1.62 -8.83 -26.52
CA ARG A 22 -2.11 -10.23 -26.48
C ARG A 22 -3.10 -10.54 -27.61
N LYS A 23 -3.89 -9.55 -28.03
CA LYS A 23 -4.83 -9.67 -29.15
C LYS A 23 -4.18 -9.45 -30.52
N GLY A 24 -2.86 -9.25 -30.58
CA GLY A 24 -2.11 -9.09 -31.83
C GLY A 24 -2.20 -7.69 -32.45
N HIS A 25 -2.76 -6.69 -31.76
CA HIS A 25 -2.86 -5.33 -32.30
C HIS A 25 -1.51 -4.59 -32.33
N PHE A 26 -0.53 -5.04 -31.54
CA PHE A 26 0.81 -4.47 -31.51
C PHE A 26 1.85 -5.57 -31.62
N LYS A 27 2.86 -5.33 -32.45
CA LYS A 27 4.00 -6.22 -32.57
C LYS A 27 5.06 -5.84 -31.54
N MET A 28 5.42 -6.80 -30.69
CA MET A 28 6.53 -6.64 -29.77
C MET A 28 7.85 -6.98 -30.47
N ILE A 29 8.85 -6.17 -30.20
CA ILE A 29 10.25 -6.37 -30.58
C ILE A 29 11.13 -6.26 -29.32
N GLN A 30 12.35 -6.77 -29.41
CA GLN A 30 13.34 -6.65 -28.33
C GLN A 30 14.47 -5.75 -28.83
N ASN A 31 14.88 -4.76 -28.03
CA ASN A 31 16.03 -3.91 -28.39
C ASN A 31 17.36 -4.66 -28.16
N LYS A 32 18.47 -4.05 -28.55
CA LYS A 32 19.83 -4.62 -28.36
C LYS A 32 20.19 -4.89 -26.89
N GLU A 33 19.53 -4.22 -25.95
CA GLU A 33 19.73 -4.38 -24.50
C GLU A 33 18.79 -5.45 -23.89
N GLY A 34 17.94 -6.09 -24.69
CA GLY A 34 16.98 -7.09 -24.20
C GLY A 34 15.65 -6.52 -23.71
N HIS A 35 15.41 -5.21 -23.78
CA HIS A 35 14.15 -4.58 -23.38
C HIS A 35 13.04 -4.81 -24.40
N LYS A 36 11.86 -5.21 -23.92
CA LYS A 36 10.64 -5.39 -24.74
C LYS A 36 10.05 -4.04 -25.12
N MET A 37 9.90 -3.81 -26.42
CA MET A 37 9.37 -2.58 -27.00
C MET A 37 8.26 -2.90 -28.00
N ILE A 38 7.38 -1.94 -28.24
CA ILE A 38 6.39 -1.97 -29.33
C ILE A 38 7.04 -1.37 -30.58
N GLU A 39 6.98 -2.10 -31.69
CA GLU A 39 7.47 -1.66 -33.00
C GLU A 39 6.70 -0.41 -33.44
N ARG A 40 7.38 0.73 -33.64
CA ARG A 40 6.71 2.01 -33.97
C ARG A 40 5.86 1.91 -35.24
N ALA A 41 6.31 1.16 -36.25
CA ALA A 41 5.56 0.94 -37.48
C ALA A 41 4.25 0.16 -37.25
N SER A 42 4.17 -0.66 -36.20
CA SER A 42 2.95 -1.36 -35.81
C SER A 42 2.00 -0.51 -34.95
N PHE A 43 2.41 0.70 -34.55
CA PHE A 43 1.61 1.59 -33.73
C PHE A 43 0.63 2.39 -34.58
N VAL A 44 -0.26 1.68 -35.26
CA VAL A 44 -1.48 2.26 -35.82
C VAL A 44 -2.50 2.33 -34.69
N ARG A 45 -3.12 3.50 -34.48
CA ARG A 45 -4.13 3.67 -33.43
C ARG A 45 -5.22 2.60 -33.62
N PRO A 46 -5.42 1.69 -32.65
CA PRO A 46 -6.44 0.65 -32.80
C PRO A 46 -7.82 1.30 -32.92
N PRO A 47 -8.78 0.65 -33.61
CA PRO A 47 -10.14 1.17 -33.69
C PRO A 47 -10.73 1.33 -32.29
N ALA A 48 -11.59 2.34 -32.09
CA ALA A 48 -12.15 2.66 -30.78
C ALA A 48 -12.83 1.44 -30.12
N GLN A 49 -13.47 0.58 -30.91
CA GLN A 49 -14.05 -0.69 -30.46
C GLN A 49 -13.01 -1.67 -29.91
N ALA A 50 -11.82 -1.76 -30.51
CA ALA A 50 -10.74 -2.60 -29.99
C ALA A 50 -10.16 -2.03 -28.69
N ILE A 51 -10.08 -0.71 -28.55
CA ILE A 51 -9.68 -0.05 -27.30
C ILE A 51 -10.72 -0.32 -26.21
N ALA A 52 -12.02 -0.20 -26.52
CA ALA A 52 -13.10 -0.51 -25.58
C ALA A 52 -13.08 -1.99 -25.17
N ALA A 53 -12.96 -2.92 -26.13
CA ALA A 53 -12.86 -4.34 -25.86
C ALA A 53 -11.56 -4.72 -25.11
N ALA A 54 -10.48 -3.95 -25.28
CA ALA A 54 -9.25 -4.13 -24.52
C ALA A 54 -9.34 -3.50 -23.14
N LYS A 55 -10.09 -2.42 -22.94
CA LYS A 55 -10.46 -1.90 -21.61
C LYS A 55 -11.22 -2.96 -20.84
N VAL A 56 -12.29 -3.50 -21.41
CA VAL A 56 -13.06 -4.61 -20.81
C VAL A 56 -12.19 -5.84 -20.53
N ALA A 57 -11.28 -6.21 -21.46
CA ALA A 57 -10.40 -7.37 -21.26
C ALA A 57 -9.21 -7.13 -20.30
N ALA A 58 -8.75 -5.89 -20.17
CA ALA A 58 -7.70 -5.48 -19.24
C ALA A 58 -8.23 -5.27 -17.83
N GLU A 59 -9.45 -4.76 -17.75
CA GLU A 59 -10.36 -4.91 -16.61
C GLU A 59 -10.82 -6.36 -16.45
N GLY A 60 -10.07 -7.35 -16.98
CA GLY A 60 -10.27 -8.79 -16.86
C GLY A 60 -10.21 -9.33 -15.43
N ASP A 61 -10.89 -8.67 -14.50
CA ASP A 61 -11.93 -9.34 -13.73
C ASP A 61 -12.87 -10.02 -14.72
N SER A 62 -12.72 -11.34 -14.87
CA SER A 62 -13.92 -12.13 -15.13
C SER A 62 -14.96 -11.61 -14.15
N PRO A 63 -16.15 -11.20 -14.62
CA PRO A 63 -17.16 -10.69 -13.70
C PRO A 63 -17.31 -11.71 -12.58
N PRO A 64 -17.36 -11.25 -11.31
CA PRO A 64 -17.53 -12.17 -10.20
C PRO A 64 -18.78 -13.03 -10.50
N PRO A 65 -18.78 -14.32 -10.10
CA PRO A 65 -19.93 -15.18 -10.31
C PRO A 65 -21.22 -14.54 -9.79
N PRO A 66 -22.40 -14.85 -10.36
CA PRO A 66 -23.67 -14.33 -9.86
C PRO A 66 -23.79 -14.51 -8.33
N GLY A 67 -24.17 -13.44 -7.63
CA GLY A 67 -24.24 -13.41 -6.16
C GLY A 67 -22.95 -12.94 -5.46
N TYR A 68 -21.87 -12.68 -6.20
CA TYR A 68 -20.60 -12.20 -5.67
C TYR A 68 -20.24 -10.81 -6.21
N ILE A 69 -19.39 -10.10 -5.47
CA ILE A 69 -18.79 -8.82 -5.86
C ILE A 69 -17.28 -8.84 -5.63
N GLY A 70 -16.55 -8.06 -6.43
CA GLY A 70 -15.11 -7.86 -6.25
C GLY A 70 -14.80 -7.00 -5.02
N THR A 71 -13.54 -7.04 -4.58
CA THR A 71 -13.05 -6.30 -3.41
C THR A 71 -13.33 -4.79 -3.50
N MET A 72 -13.14 -4.17 -4.67
CA MET A 72 -13.40 -2.74 -4.86
C MET A 72 -14.90 -2.41 -4.74
N ALA A 73 -15.76 -3.23 -5.33
CA ALA A 73 -17.22 -3.04 -5.21
C ALA A 73 -17.71 -3.22 -3.77
N ALA A 74 -17.11 -4.15 -3.01
CA ALA A 74 -17.37 -4.29 -1.59
C ALA A 74 -16.94 -3.05 -0.79
N ALA A 75 -15.77 -2.48 -1.11
CA ALA A 75 -15.27 -1.24 -0.48
C ALA A 75 -16.23 -0.05 -0.71
N ILE A 76 -16.74 0.11 -1.95
CA ILE A 76 -17.71 1.14 -2.29
C ILE A 76 -19.03 0.95 -1.51
N ARG A 77 -19.54 -0.28 -1.44
CA ARG A 77 -20.80 -0.57 -0.71
C ARG A 77 -20.68 -0.36 0.79
N LEU A 78 -19.53 -0.71 1.34
CA LEU A 78 -19.23 -0.51 2.74
C LEU A 78 -18.65 0.86 3.03
N ASP A 79 -18.64 1.80 2.08
CA ASP A 79 -18.12 3.17 2.19
C ASP A 79 -16.81 3.24 2.99
N CYS A 80 -15.82 2.45 2.54
CA CYS A 80 -14.52 2.36 3.18
C CYS A 80 -13.40 2.21 2.16
N ALA A 81 -12.15 2.40 2.61
CA ALA A 81 -11.00 2.18 1.77
C ALA A 81 -10.81 0.70 1.39
N TYR A 82 -10.30 0.44 0.20
CA TYR A 82 -10.02 -0.91 -0.34
C TYR A 82 -9.22 -1.80 0.62
N HIS A 83 -8.21 -1.24 1.30
CA HIS A 83 -7.34 -2.01 2.20
C HIS A 83 -8.06 -2.45 3.49
N HIS A 84 -9.13 -1.77 3.93
CA HIS A 84 -9.94 -2.21 5.06
C HIS A 84 -10.65 -3.53 4.75
N ILE A 85 -11.17 -3.70 3.54
CA ILE A 85 -11.78 -4.95 3.09
C ILE A 85 -10.78 -6.11 3.18
N LEU A 86 -9.53 -5.89 2.71
CA LEU A 86 -8.48 -6.89 2.81
C LEU A 86 -8.09 -7.22 4.25
N LYS A 87 -8.01 -6.20 5.12
CA LYS A 87 -7.72 -6.36 6.55
C LYS A 87 -8.81 -7.18 7.24
N TRP A 88 -10.09 -6.84 7.03
CA TRP A 88 -11.22 -7.59 7.59
C TRP A 88 -11.29 -9.02 7.07
N ASN A 89 -10.95 -9.26 5.80
CA ASN A 89 -10.86 -10.61 5.27
C ASN A 89 -9.73 -11.42 5.94
N LYS A 90 -8.54 -10.83 6.10
CA LYS A 90 -7.41 -11.47 6.78
C LYS A 90 -7.73 -11.78 8.25
N GLN A 91 -8.54 -10.95 8.89
CA GLN A 91 -9.02 -11.15 10.27
C GLN A 91 -10.19 -12.13 10.37
N GLY A 92 -10.77 -12.59 9.25
CA GLY A 92 -11.95 -13.44 9.24
C GLY A 92 -13.27 -12.73 9.55
N LEU A 93 -13.27 -11.40 9.66
CA LEU A 93 -14.47 -10.60 9.95
C LEU A 93 -15.39 -10.49 8.74
N LEU A 94 -14.81 -10.43 7.54
CA LEU A 94 -15.56 -10.41 6.28
C LEU A 94 -15.12 -11.60 5.40
N PRO A 95 -15.92 -12.68 5.35
CA PRO A 95 -15.55 -13.89 4.63
C PRO A 95 -15.48 -13.60 3.13
N GLY A 96 -14.31 -13.81 2.55
CA GLY A 96 -14.02 -13.65 1.13
C GLY A 96 -13.46 -14.94 0.56
N GLN A 97 -13.77 -15.20 -0.70
CA GLN A 97 -13.33 -16.38 -1.45
C GLN A 97 -12.43 -15.95 -2.60
N ARG A 98 -11.51 -16.82 -3.03
CA ARG A 98 -10.69 -16.55 -4.21
C ARG A 98 -11.43 -17.00 -5.48
N SER A 99 -11.61 -16.09 -6.43
CA SER A 99 -12.42 -16.33 -7.65
C SER A 99 -11.75 -17.22 -8.69
N ASP A 100 -10.42 -17.22 -8.76
CA ASP A 100 -9.68 -17.82 -9.87
C ASP A 100 -8.23 -18.17 -9.51
N LYS A 101 -7.49 -18.73 -10.50
CA LYS A 101 -6.05 -19.03 -10.40
C LYS A 101 -5.20 -17.79 -10.11
N ARG A 102 -5.69 -16.57 -10.40
CA ARG A 102 -5.00 -15.31 -10.08
C ARG A 102 -5.23 -14.90 -8.63
N GLY A 103 -6.10 -15.61 -7.91
CA GLY A 103 -6.31 -15.44 -6.48
C GLY A 103 -7.05 -14.15 -6.14
N LYS A 104 -7.86 -13.61 -7.07
CA LYS A 104 -8.65 -12.39 -6.80
C LYS A 104 -9.70 -12.64 -5.74
N LEU A 105 -9.83 -11.72 -4.79
CA LEU A 105 -10.74 -11.86 -3.67
C LEU A 105 -12.14 -11.34 -4.03
N ILE A 106 -13.13 -12.21 -3.91
CA ILE A 106 -14.55 -11.94 -4.13
C ILE A 106 -15.34 -12.20 -2.85
N PHE A 107 -16.47 -11.50 -2.70
CA PHE A 107 -17.29 -11.52 -1.51
C PHE A 107 -18.74 -11.79 -1.90
N LYS A 108 -19.48 -12.57 -1.10
CA LYS A 108 -20.91 -12.73 -1.32
C LYS A 108 -21.62 -11.40 -1.06
N ILE A 109 -22.58 -11.07 -1.91
CA ILE A 109 -23.39 -9.86 -1.78
C ILE A 109 -24.13 -9.83 -0.44
N SER A 110 -24.66 -10.97 0.00
CA SER A 110 -25.35 -11.12 1.30
C SER A 110 -24.46 -10.77 2.48
N ASP A 111 -23.22 -11.27 2.47
CA ASP A 111 -22.28 -11.14 3.59
C ASP A 111 -21.84 -9.68 3.71
N VAL A 112 -21.59 -9.02 2.57
CA VAL A 112 -21.26 -7.59 2.53
C VAL A 112 -22.46 -6.73 2.97
N ALA A 113 -23.68 -7.09 2.61
CA ALA A 113 -24.88 -6.37 3.04
C ALA A 113 -25.17 -6.52 4.54
N ALA A 114 -24.89 -7.70 5.11
CA ALA A 114 -25.07 -7.98 6.53
C ALA A 114 -23.89 -7.52 7.41
N PHE A 115 -22.77 -7.14 6.80
CA PHE A 115 -21.55 -6.79 7.52
C PHE A 115 -21.73 -5.50 8.32
N LYS A 116 -21.59 -5.62 9.64
CA LYS A 116 -21.50 -4.47 10.55
C LYS A 116 -20.04 -4.13 10.76
N ARG A 117 -19.65 -2.90 10.42
CA ARG A 117 -18.29 -2.43 10.67
C ARG A 117 -17.97 -2.60 12.16
N PRO A 118 -16.81 -3.17 12.53
CA PRO A 118 -16.40 -3.19 13.92
C PRO A 118 -16.31 -1.75 14.44
N ALA A 119 -16.69 -1.55 15.70
CA ALA A 119 -16.53 -0.26 16.36
C ALA A 119 -15.05 0.16 16.30
N PRO A 120 -14.76 1.47 16.12
CA PRO A 120 -13.40 1.95 16.22
C PRO A 120 -12.84 1.56 17.60
N PRO A 121 -11.54 1.22 17.69
CA PRO A 121 -10.92 0.96 18.98
C PRO A 121 -11.04 2.20 19.87
N ASP A 122 -11.13 2.01 21.18
CA ASP A 122 -11.00 3.14 22.10
C ASP A 122 -9.56 3.65 22.08
N LEU A 123 -9.37 4.84 21.49
CA LEU A 123 -8.07 5.48 21.33
C LEU A 123 -7.75 6.48 22.44
N SER A 124 -8.61 6.61 23.46
CA SER A 124 -8.42 7.56 24.57
C SER A 124 -7.12 7.33 25.35
N GLU A 125 -6.66 6.08 25.43
CA GLU A 125 -5.44 5.66 26.11
C GLU A 125 -4.24 5.48 25.16
N HIS A 126 -4.25 6.17 24.01
CA HIS A 126 -3.14 6.13 23.05
C HIS A 126 -2.67 7.53 22.63
N TYR A 127 -1.40 7.63 22.25
CA TYR A 127 -0.81 8.79 21.59
C TYR A 127 -0.65 8.53 20.08
N THR A 128 -0.90 9.55 19.28
CA THR A 128 -0.56 9.58 17.86
C THR A 128 0.96 9.58 17.66
N THR A 129 1.42 9.21 16.46
CA THR A 129 2.86 9.26 16.13
C THR A 129 3.45 10.67 16.32
N THR A 130 2.68 11.72 16.04
CA THR A 130 3.10 13.12 16.19
C THR A 130 3.30 13.46 17.67
N GLU A 131 2.33 13.15 18.53
CA GLU A 131 2.45 13.38 19.98
C GLU A 131 3.65 12.62 20.57
N VAL A 132 3.89 11.37 20.16
CA VAL A 132 5.08 10.62 20.60
C VAL A 132 6.39 11.31 20.19
N CYS A 133 6.46 11.87 18.97
CA CYS A 133 7.65 12.60 18.51
C CYS A 133 7.90 13.85 19.35
N GLU A 134 6.84 14.60 19.65
CA GLU A 134 6.89 15.83 20.45
C GLU A 134 7.31 15.53 21.89
N MET A 135 6.69 14.54 22.53
CA MET A 135 6.99 14.17 23.92
C MET A 135 8.41 13.63 24.10
N LEU A 136 8.92 12.86 23.14
CA LEU A 136 10.24 12.24 23.23
C LEU A 136 11.36 13.09 22.60
N GLY A 137 11.02 14.18 21.91
CA GLY A 137 11.98 15.03 21.22
C GLY A 137 12.74 14.32 20.10
N VAL A 138 12.06 13.42 19.37
CA VAL A 138 12.67 12.60 18.30
C VAL A 138 11.93 12.73 16.97
N SER A 139 12.62 12.33 15.89
CA SER A 139 12.04 12.32 14.55
C SER A 139 11.08 11.14 14.31
N GLN A 140 10.12 11.28 13.38
CA GLN A 140 9.25 10.16 12.98
C GLN A 140 10.01 8.92 12.49
N PRO A 141 11.10 9.02 11.70
CA PRO A 141 11.93 7.85 11.37
C PRO A 141 12.43 7.09 12.60
N THR A 142 12.83 7.80 13.66
CA THR A 142 13.27 7.20 14.93
C THR A 142 12.13 6.44 15.60
N VAL A 143 10.93 7.03 15.69
CA VAL A 143 9.73 6.36 16.23
C VAL A 143 9.35 5.12 15.41
N ARG A 144 9.44 5.20 14.07
CA ARG A 144 9.20 4.04 13.18
C ARG A 144 10.22 2.93 13.40
N GLN A 145 11.49 3.28 13.63
CA GLN A 145 12.53 2.32 13.97
C GLN A 145 12.22 1.65 15.31
N TRP A 146 11.97 2.41 16.38
CA TRP A 146 11.64 1.86 17.69
C TRP A 146 10.39 0.98 17.68
N ARG A 147 9.39 1.31 16.86
CA ARG A 147 8.24 0.43 16.62
C ARG A 147 8.65 -0.91 16.02
N ARG A 148 9.52 -0.92 15.00
CA ARG A 148 10.01 -2.18 14.41
C ARG A 148 10.83 -3.00 15.41
N GLU A 149 11.51 -2.32 16.32
CA GLU A 149 12.26 -2.93 17.44
C GLU A 149 11.36 -3.38 18.61
N GLY A 150 10.05 -3.09 18.58
CA GLY A 150 9.10 -3.43 19.65
C GLY A 150 9.28 -2.61 20.94
N ARG A 151 9.96 -1.47 20.86
CA ARG A 151 10.34 -0.66 22.03
C ARG A 151 9.19 0.16 22.62
N LEU A 152 8.25 0.61 21.79
CA LEU A 152 7.12 1.47 22.20
C LEU A 152 5.80 0.69 22.34
N GLY A 153 5.88 -0.60 22.70
CA GLY A 153 4.72 -1.49 22.71
C GLY A 153 4.20 -1.84 21.31
N GLN A 154 3.08 -2.56 21.26
CA GLN A 154 2.38 -2.89 20.01
C GLN A 154 1.38 -1.77 19.69
N PRO A 155 1.59 -0.97 18.63
CA PRO A 155 0.66 0.11 18.30
C PRO A 155 -0.63 -0.43 17.70
N VAL A 156 -1.71 0.30 17.93
CA VAL A 156 -2.99 0.10 17.25
C VAL A 156 -2.97 0.87 15.94
N GLU A 157 -3.19 0.18 14.83
CA GLU A 157 -3.33 0.80 13.51
C GLU A 157 -4.80 1.10 13.22
N HIS A 158 -5.13 2.38 13.07
CA HIS A 158 -6.47 2.88 12.76
C HIS A 158 -6.36 4.02 11.72
N ASP A 159 -7.16 3.95 10.64
CA ASP A 159 -7.19 4.93 9.56
C ASP A 159 -5.80 5.34 9.01
N ALA A 160 -4.96 4.33 8.73
CA ALA A 160 -3.58 4.48 8.26
C ALA A 160 -2.64 5.25 9.21
N ALA A 161 -3.07 5.53 10.44
CA ALA A 161 -2.25 6.08 11.51
C ALA A 161 -1.92 5.01 12.56
N PHE A 162 -0.80 5.22 13.26
CA PHE A 162 -0.37 4.37 14.38
C PHE A 162 -0.57 5.11 15.69
N TYR A 163 -1.25 4.44 16.60
CA TYR A 163 -1.57 4.90 17.94
C TYR A 163 -0.80 4.04 18.95
N TYR A 164 -0.04 4.67 19.84
CA TYR A 164 0.87 4.03 20.79
C TYR A 164 0.27 4.07 22.20
N PRO A 165 0.27 2.97 22.96
CA PRO A 165 -0.29 2.97 24.32
C PRO A 165 0.41 4.01 25.21
N LYS A 166 -0.37 4.86 25.90
CA LYS A 166 0.19 5.93 26.76
C LYS A 166 1.18 5.39 27.78
N LYS A 167 0.80 4.31 28.48
CA LYS A 167 1.63 3.60 29.46
C LYS A 167 3.04 3.27 28.96
N ASP A 168 3.15 2.80 27.71
CA ASP A 168 4.44 2.38 27.15
C ASP A 168 5.28 3.59 26.78
N VAL A 169 4.67 4.63 26.22
CA VAL A 169 5.37 5.87 25.86
C VAL A 169 5.79 6.66 27.11
N ASP A 170 4.93 6.77 28.12
CA ASP A 170 5.23 7.47 29.37
C ASP A 170 6.41 6.80 30.12
N SER A 171 6.58 5.49 29.95
CA SER A 171 7.74 4.77 30.50
C SER A 171 9.07 5.19 29.85
N PHE A 172 9.05 5.71 28.62
CA PHE A 172 10.21 6.27 27.90
C PHE A 172 10.52 7.70 28.30
N VAL A 173 9.51 8.46 28.73
CA VAL A 173 9.65 9.86 29.16
C VAL A 173 10.41 9.98 30.48
N ARG A 174 10.72 8.86 31.16
CA ARG A 174 11.37 8.88 32.48
C ARG A 174 12.65 9.74 32.51
N PRO A 175 12.83 10.55 33.57
CA PRO A 175 13.79 11.63 33.57
C PRO A 175 15.23 11.10 33.72
N GLU A 176 16.17 11.78 33.08
CA GLU A 176 17.55 11.99 33.57
C GLU A 176 18.58 10.86 33.55
N SER A 177 18.27 9.57 33.39
CA SER A 177 19.31 8.53 33.57
C SER A 177 20.35 8.36 32.43
N ARG A 178 20.27 9.12 31.32
CA ARG A 178 21.24 8.99 30.21
C ARG A 178 21.68 10.28 29.53
N ARG A 179 21.68 11.40 30.26
CA ARG A 179 22.84 12.30 30.08
C ARG A 179 24.04 11.55 30.66
N ARG A 180 24.59 10.57 29.92
CA ARG A 180 26.04 10.42 29.98
C ARG A 180 26.50 11.82 29.59
N PRO A 181 27.18 12.58 30.48
CA PRO A 181 27.80 13.80 30.03
C PRO A 181 28.53 13.41 28.77
N TYR A 182 28.22 14.10 27.68
CA TYR A 182 29.06 14.03 26.51
C TYR A 182 30.41 14.52 27.04
N THR A 183 31.25 13.58 27.49
CA THR A 183 32.65 13.84 27.79
C THR A 183 33.18 14.17 26.43
N SER A 184 33.12 15.45 26.12
CA SER A 184 33.78 16.04 24.99
C SER A 184 35.20 15.50 25.08
N ASN A 185 35.56 14.60 24.17
CA ASN A 185 36.94 14.29 23.84
C ASN A 185 37.56 15.54 23.19
N LEU A 186 37.53 16.65 23.91
CA LEU A 186 38.14 17.95 23.65
C LEU A 186 39.41 18.12 24.49
N MET A 187 39.78 17.13 25.30
CA MET A 187 41.11 17.01 25.89
C MET A 187 41.84 15.84 25.24
N GLY A 188 42.66 16.10 24.23
CA GLY A 188 43.47 15.05 23.63
C GLY A 188 44.30 15.39 22.40
N LEU A 189 44.26 16.63 21.91
CA LEU A 189 45.15 17.11 20.84
C LEU A 189 45.89 18.38 21.28
N VAL A 190 46.54 18.30 22.44
CA VAL A 190 47.75 19.09 22.72
C VAL A 190 48.90 18.10 22.68
N LYS A 191 49.45 17.86 21.49
CA LYS A 191 50.86 17.46 21.37
C LYS A 191 51.64 18.71 21.00
N GLY A 192 52.15 19.36 22.04
CA GLY A 192 53.34 20.19 21.91
C GLY A 192 54.56 19.30 21.64
N GLY A 193 55.55 19.86 20.98
CA GLY A 193 56.83 19.22 20.71
C GLY A 193 57.55 19.97 19.61
N MET A 194 58.51 20.80 20.06
CA MET A 194 59.53 21.58 19.36
C MET A 194 60.02 21.02 18.01
#